data_AF-A0A6P0KBA1-F1
#
_entry.id   AF-A0A6P0KBA1-F1
#
_cell.length_a   1.000
_cell.length_b   1.000
_cell.length_c   1.000
_cell.angle_alpha   90.00
_cell.angle_beta   90.00
_cell.angle_gamma   90.00
#
_symmetry.space_group_name_H-M   'P 1'
#
loop_
_entity.id
_entity.type
_entity.pdbx_description
1 polymer ?
#
loop_
_entity_poly.entity_id
_entity_poly.type
_entity_poly.pdbx_seq_one_letter_code
_entity_poly.pdbx_strand_id
1 'polypeptide(L)'
;MLNSLSLAIIQSNVPPTPEWTPTIGLVMVLCNLFAIAVGYYAIKNPGQGPDLPGSKPALFTKFGIPELLATTSFGHILGAGMILGLTNGGVL
;
A
#
# COMPACT_ATOMS: atom_id res chain seq x y z
N MET A 1 -21.61 28.21 23.19
CA MET A 1 -20.28 28.76 22.87
C MET A 1 -19.35 27.58 22.65
N LEU A 2 -18.75 27.42 21.47
CA LEU A 2 -17.70 26.41 21.29
C LEU A 2 -16.53 26.84 22.17
N ASN A 3 -16.18 26.00 23.16
CA ASN A 3 -15.07 26.25 24.07
C ASN A 3 -13.76 25.78 23.39
N SER A 4 -12.65 26.48 23.61
CA SER A 4 -11.31 26.13 23.13
C SER A 4 -10.94 24.67 23.44
N LEU A 5 -11.42 24.16 24.58
CA LEU A 5 -11.27 22.77 25.01
C LEU A 5 -11.96 21.77 24.06
N SER A 6 -13.18 22.06 23.61
CA SER A 6 -13.86 21.21 22.61
C SER A 6 -13.15 21.21 21.25
N LEU A 7 -12.50 22.32 20.88
CA LEU A 7 -11.73 22.41 19.64
C LEU A 7 -10.42 21.60 19.71
N ALA A 8 -9.74 21.63 20.85
CA ALA A 8 -8.50 20.89 21.07
C ALA A 8 -8.70 19.35 21.03
N ILE A 9 -9.82 18.86 21.60
CA ILE A 9 -10.15 17.42 21.61
C ILE A 9 -10.43 16.91 20.18
N ILE A 10 -11.06 17.74 19.34
CA ILE A 10 -11.32 17.40 17.94
C ILE A 10 -10.00 17.38 17.16
N GLN A 11 -9.11 18.35 17.38
CA GLN A 11 -7.83 18.45 16.68
C GLN A 11 -6.87 17.28 16.98
N SER A 12 -6.87 16.77 18.22
CA SER A 12 -6.09 15.56 18.55
C SER A 12 -6.57 14.29 17.86
N ASN A 13 -7.78 14.30 17.30
CA ASN A 13 -8.40 13.16 16.63
C ASN A 13 -8.33 13.26 15.10
N VAL A 14 -7.72 14.32 14.56
CA VAL A 14 -7.49 14.47 13.11
C VAL A 14 -6.13 13.85 12.78
N PRO A 15 -6.10 12.73 12.02
CA PRO A 15 -4.83 12.18 11.57
C PRO A 15 -4.09 13.21 10.72
N PRO A 16 -2.78 13.38 10.88
CA PRO A 16 -2.01 14.21 9.97
C PRO A 16 -2.17 13.64 8.56
N THR A 17 -2.67 14.46 7.64
CA THR A 17 -2.75 14.12 6.22
C THR A 17 -1.43 14.52 5.57
N PRO A 18 -0.51 13.59 5.28
CA PRO A 18 0.74 13.94 4.66
C PRO A 18 0.47 14.45 3.24
N GLU A 19 1.06 15.59 2.89
CA GLU A 19 1.00 16.10 1.52
C GLU A 19 1.80 15.18 0.59
N TRP A 20 1.34 15.04 -0.65
CA TRP A 20 2.01 14.17 -1.61
C TRP A 20 3.43 14.69 -1.90
N THR A 21 4.43 13.91 -1.51
CA THR A 21 5.85 14.17 -1.77
C THR A 21 6.48 12.94 -2.46
N PRO A 22 7.53 13.12 -3.29
CA PRO A 22 8.24 12.01 -3.91
C PRO A 22 8.68 10.91 -2.93
N THR A 23 8.98 11.27 -1.67
CA THR A 23 9.33 10.32 -0.60
C THR A 23 8.19 9.36 -0.29
N ILE A 24 6.94 9.84 -0.22
CA ILE A 24 5.75 9.01 0.02
C ILE A 24 5.52 8.08 -1.16
N GLY A 25 5.72 8.57 -2.39
CA GLY A 25 5.68 7.75 -3.59
C GLY A 25 6.71 6.62 -3.54
N LEU A 26 7.93 6.89 -3.09
CA LEU A 26 8.98 5.88 -2.93
C LEU A 26 8.59 4.81 -1.89
N VAL A 27 8.08 5.23 -0.73
CA VAL A 27 7.59 4.31 0.32
C VAL A 27 6.47 3.41 -0.23
N MET A 28 5.56 3.99 -1.02
CA MET A 28 4.47 3.26 -1.65
C MET A 28 4.95 2.21 -2.65
N VAL A 29 5.95 2.53 -3.47
CA VAL A 29 6.55 1.60 -4.42
C VAL A 29 7.27 0.45 -3.69
N LEU A 30 7.99 0.76 -2.61
CA LEU A 30 8.66 -0.25 -1.78
C LEU A 30 7.64 -1.18 -1.11
N CYS A 31 6.53 -0.65 -0.60
CA CYS A 31 5.44 -1.45 -0.03
C CYS A 31 4.78 -2.36 -1.09
N ASN A 32 4.58 -1.87 -2.30
CA ASN A 32 4.06 -2.68 -3.41
C ASN A 32 5.05 -3.79 -3.80
N LEU A 33 6.35 -3.49 -3.89
CA LEU A 33 7.37 -4.51 -4.19
C LEU A 33 7.43 -5.59 -3.10
N PHE A 34 7.33 -5.19 -1.83
CA PHE A 34 7.26 -6.11 -0.70
C PHE A 34 5.99 -6.98 -0.76
N ALA A 35 4.83 -6.37 -1.06
CA ALA A 35 3.57 -7.09 -1.22
C ALA A 35 3.59 -8.09 -2.38
N ILE A 36 4.25 -7.76 -3.50
CA ILE A 36 4.46 -8.68 -4.61
C ILE A 36 5.34 -9.86 -4.17
N ALA A 37 6.43 -9.60 -3.45
CA ALA A 37 7.30 -10.66 -2.92
C ALA A 37 6.53 -11.58 -1.95
N VAL A 38 5.76 -11.03 -1.03
CA VAL A 38 4.91 -11.80 -0.11
C VAL A 38 3.84 -12.58 -0.87
N GLY A 39 3.18 -11.97 -1.85
CA GLY A 39 2.21 -12.63 -2.72
C GLY A 39 2.81 -13.80 -3.46
N TYR A 40 4.02 -13.66 -4.00
CA TYR A 40 4.73 -14.74 -4.68
C TYR A 40 4.94 -15.97 -3.78
N TYR A 41 5.25 -15.79 -2.50
CA TYR A 41 5.39 -16.90 -1.54
C TYR A 41 4.06 -17.38 -0.93
N ALA A 42 3.06 -16.50 -0.82
CA ALA A 42 1.79 -16.79 -0.16
C ALA A 42 0.75 -17.44 -1.09
N ILE A 43 0.86 -17.23 -2.41
CA ILE A 43 -0.11 -17.77 -3.37
C ILE A 43 0.13 -19.28 -3.54
N LYS A 44 -0.80 -20.05 -2.94
CA LYS A 44 -0.80 -21.53 -3.00
C LYS A 44 -1.28 -22.11 -4.34
N ASN A 45 -2.12 -21.37 -5.08
CA ASN A 45 -2.67 -21.78 -6.38
C ASN A 45 -2.40 -20.70 -7.44
N PRO A 46 -1.14 -20.55 -7.88
CA PRO A 46 -0.79 -19.55 -8.87
C PRO A 46 -1.38 -19.88 -10.25
N GLY A 47 -1.93 -18.89 -10.95
CA GLY A 47 -2.46 -19.05 -12.30
C GLY A 47 -3.88 -19.62 -12.43
N GLN A 48 -4.73 -19.62 -11.38
CA GLN A 48 -6.17 -19.97 -11.50
C GLN A 48 -7.04 -18.86 -12.11
N GLY A 49 -6.48 -18.02 -12.99
CA GLY A 49 -7.21 -16.96 -13.67
C GLY A 49 -6.60 -16.64 -15.03
N PRO A 50 -7.24 -15.75 -15.80
CA PRO A 50 -6.81 -15.41 -17.16
C PRO A 50 -5.31 -15.05 -17.21
N ASP A 51 -4.58 -15.80 -18.03
CA ASP A 51 -3.16 -15.56 -18.29
C ASP A 51 -2.98 -14.14 -18.85
N LEU A 52 -1.91 -13.48 -18.41
CA LEU A 52 -1.56 -12.13 -18.84
C LEU A 52 -1.34 -12.11 -20.38
N PRO A 53 -2.12 -11.34 -21.16
CA PRO A 53 -1.91 -11.21 -22.60
C PRO A 53 -0.71 -10.28 -22.85
N GLY A 54 0.46 -10.86 -23.07
CA GLY A 54 1.69 -10.12 -23.39
C GLY A 54 2.95 -10.83 -22.90
N SER A 55 4.06 -10.66 -23.65
CA SER A 55 5.37 -11.27 -23.39
C SER A 55 5.79 -11.12 -21.93
N LYS A 56 5.84 -12.25 -21.23
CA LYS A 56 6.08 -12.34 -19.79
C LYS A 56 7.59 -12.14 -19.51
N PRO A 57 8.00 -11.23 -18.61
CA PRO A 57 9.29 -11.35 -17.93
C PRO A 57 9.28 -12.67 -17.14
N ALA A 58 10.31 -13.50 -17.26
CA ALA A 58 10.35 -14.90 -16.79
C ALA A 58 9.96 -15.12 -15.32
N LEU A 59 10.00 -14.08 -14.49
CA LEU A 59 9.68 -14.06 -13.06
C LEU A 59 8.17 -14.07 -12.78
N PHE A 60 7.34 -13.64 -13.74
CA PHE A 60 5.87 -13.58 -13.64
C PHE A 60 5.17 -14.69 -14.43
N THR A 61 5.90 -15.74 -14.83
CA THR A 61 5.36 -16.87 -15.62
C THR A 61 4.18 -17.59 -14.94
N LYS A 62 4.08 -17.49 -13.62
CA LYS A 62 3.02 -18.07 -12.78
C LYS A 62 2.06 -17.02 -12.22
N PHE A 63 2.22 -15.75 -12.56
CA PHE A 63 1.47 -14.62 -12.01
C PHE A 63 0.44 -14.15 -13.04
N GLY A 64 -0.82 -14.48 -12.82
CA GLY A 64 -1.94 -13.98 -13.61
C GLY A 64 -2.28 -12.52 -13.31
N ILE A 65 -3.18 -11.95 -14.13
CA ILE A 65 -3.85 -10.66 -13.85
C ILE A 65 -4.41 -10.60 -12.40
N PRO A 66 -5.13 -11.62 -11.89
CA PRO A 66 -5.70 -11.53 -10.55
C PRO A 66 -4.63 -11.46 -9.46
N GLU A 67 -3.46 -12.07 -9.66
CA GLU A 67 -2.38 -12.08 -8.68
C GLU A 67 -1.64 -10.75 -8.65
N LEU A 68 -1.40 -10.15 -9.82
CA LEU A 68 -0.85 -8.80 -9.91
C LEU A 68 -1.79 -7.77 -9.29
N LEU A 69 -3.09 -7.87 -9.59
CA LEU A 69 -4.09 -6.96 -9.03
C LEU A 69 -4.22 -7.13 -7.52
N ALA A 70 -4.31 -8.37 -7.03
CA ALA A 70 -4.43 -8.65 -5.60
C ALA A 70 -3.20 -8.16 -4.81
N THR A 71 -1.99 -8.42 -5.31
CA THR A 71 -0.76 -7.98 -4.64
C THR A 71 -0.56 -6.48 -4.69
N THR A 72 -0.94 -5.83 -5.79
CA THR A 72 -0.91 -4.36 -5.90
C THR A 72 -1.94 -3.72 -4.96
N SER A 73 -3.17 -4.24 -4.91
CA SER A 73 -4.20 -3.74 -3.98
C SER A 73 -3.79 -3.94 -2.52
N PHE A 74 -3.23 -5.10 -2.18
CA PHE A 74 -2.70 -5.35 -0.84
C PHE A 74 -1.51 -4.42 -0.52
N GLY A 75 -0.60 -4.23 -1.47
CA GLY A 75 0.51 -3.28 -1.36
C GLY A 75 0.06 -1.84 -1.16
N HIS A 76 -1.08 -1.45 -1.74
CA HIS A 76 -1.67 -0.14 -1.51
C HIS A 76 -2.25 0.02 -0.10
N ILE A 77 -2.91 -1.02 0.44
CA ILE A 77 -3.43 -1.01 1.81
C ILE A 77 -2.27 -0.95 2.82
N LEU A 78 -1.23 -1.76 2.60
CA LEU A 78 -0.01 -1.76 3.42
C LEU A 78 0.68 -0.39 3.32
N GLY A 79 0.85 0.14 2.13
CA GLY A 79 1.46 1.45 1.88
C GLY A 79 0.71 2.58 2.58
N ALA A 80 -0.62 2.62 2.50
CA ALA A 80 -1.43 3.60 3.22
C ALA A 80 -1.22 3.52 4.74
N GLY A 81 -1.19 2.31 5.30
CA GLY A 81 -0.88 2.09 6.73
C GLY A 81 0.53 2.55 7.10
N MET A 82 1.53 2.24 6.28
CA MET A 82 2.91 2.64 6.52
C MET A 82 3.10 4.15 6.43
N ILE A 83 2.50 4.81 5.45
CA ILE A 83 2.57 6.26 5.26
C ILE A 83 1.94 6.97 6.47
N LEU A 84 0.70 6.61 6.82
CA LEU A 84 0.01 7.21 7.98
C LEU A 84 0.74 6.93 9.30
N GLY A 85 1.35 5.74 9.43
CA GLY A 85 2.15 5.35 10.59
C GLY A 85 3.46 6.13 10.71
N LEU A 86 4.23 6.24 9.63
CA LEU A 86 5.49 7.02 9.62
C LEU A 86 5.24 8.51 9.81
N THR A 87 4.15 9.04 9.25
CA THR A 87 3.75 10.43 9.48
C THR A 87 3.32 10.69 10.92
N ASN A 88 2.57 9.77 11.56
CA ASN A 88 2.30 9.88 13.00
C ASN A 88 3.56 9.72 13.87
N GLY A 89 4.53 8.92 13.42
CA GLY A 89 5.82 8.74 14.09
C GLY A 89 6.81 9.90 13.90
N GLY A 90 6.49 10.89 13.05
CA GLY A 90 7.34 12.05 12.78
C GLY A 90 8.59 11.74 11.93
N VAL A 91 8.61 10.60 11.24
CA VAL A 91 9.74 10.17 10.37
C VAL A 91 9.54 10.63 8.92
N LEU A 92 8.29 10.87 8.51
CA LEU A 92 7.88 11.45 7.23
C LEU A 92 7.03 12.70 7.48
#